data_AF-A0A2D8EUT9-F1
#
_entry.id   AF-A0A2D8EUT9-F1
#
_cell.length_a   1.000
_cell.length_b   1.000
_cell.length_c   1.000
_cell.angle_alpha   90.00
_cell.angle_beta   90.00
_cell.angle_gamma   90.00
#
_symmetry.space_group_name_H-M   'P 1'
#
loop_
_entity.id
_entity.type
_entity.pdbx_description
1 polymer ?
#
loop_
_entity_poly.entity_id
_entity_poly.type
_entity_poly.pdbx_seq_one_letter_code
_entity_poly.pdbx_strand_id
1 'polypeptide(L)'
;MRKKIAIPKKVKSEIDKYPMVSVEWFDIVSDSSWSTFDQVKKAKLATCITKGHLLSQTKGVTRLFGDYSFADNGKEIESIGNTTIIPNSVIKEIKKLS
;
A
#
# COMPACT_ATOMS: atom_id res chain seq x y z
N MET A 1 -3.27 -10.52 -16.72
CA MET A 1 -2.10 -10.02 -15.97
C MET A 1 -2.30 -8.54 -15.68
N ARG A 2 -2.32 -8.10 -14.41
CA ARG A 2 -2.32 -6.66 -14.09
C ARG A 2 -0.95 -6.09 -14.47
N LYS A 3 -0.92 -5.01 -15.27
CA LYS A 3 0.34 -4.37 -15.68
C LYS A 3 1.08 -3.89 -14.43
N LYS A 4 2.33 -4.32 -14.24
CA LYS A 4 3.20 -3.80 -13.16
C LYS A 4 3.39 -2.30 -13.40
N ILE A 5 3.18 -1.50 -12.36
CA ILE A 5 3.48 -0.07 -12.41
C ILE A 5 5.00 0.07 -12.52
N ALA A 6 5.48 0.68 -13.59
CA ALA A 6 6.90 0.86 -13.85
C ALA A 6 7.45 2.06 -13.05
N ILE A 7 8.61 1.87 -12.42
CA ILE A 7 9.35 2.92 -11.72
C ILE A 7 10.23 3.65 -12.75
N PRO A 8 10.18 5.00 -12.84
CA PRO A 8 11.03 5.78 -13.75
C PRO A 8 12.52 5.65 -13.43
N LYS A 9 13.39 5.60 -14.45
CA LYS A 9 14.86 5.48 -14.30
C LYS A 9 15.62 6.81 -14.16
N LYS A 10 15.04 7.93 -14.62
CA LYS A 10 15.63 9.28 -14.51
C LYS A 10 14.61 10.19 -13.84
N VAL A 11 15.01 10.82 -12.74
CA VAL A 11 14.14 11.63 -11.87
C VAL A 11 14.89 12.86 -11.40
N LYS A 12 14.17 13.95 -11.09
CA LYS A 12 14.78 15.20 -10.59
C LYS A 12 14.94 15.16 -9.07
N SER A 13 13.98 14.55 -8.39
CA SER A 13 13.99 14.25 -6.96
C SER A 13 13.76 12.75 -6.75
N GLU A 14 14.28 12.18 -5.68
CA GLU A 14 14.11 10.75 -5.39
C GLU A 14 12.64 10.35 -5.24
N ILE A 15 11.79 11.25 -4.76
CA ILE A 15 10.35 10.97 -4.61
C ILE A 15 9.67 10.64 -5.96
N ASP A 16 10.16 11.19 -7.07
CA ASP A 16 9.58 10.94 -8.39
C ASP A 16 9.72 9.48 -8.84
N LYS A 17 10.58 8.69 -8.17
CA LYS A 17 10.69 7.23 -8.41
C LYS A 17 9.45 6.49 -7.94
N TYR A 18 8.72 7.04 -6.98
CA TYR A 18 7.66 6.33 -6.27
C TYR A 18 6.30 6.92 -6.63
N PRO A 19 5.55 6.31 -7.56
CA PRO A 19 4.27 6.85 -8.00
C PRO A 19 3.26 6.85 -6.86
N MET A 20 2.43 7.90 -6.79
CA MET A 20 1.34 7.97 -5.83
C MET A 20 0.22 7.02 -6.27
N VAL A 21 -0.21 6.14 -5.39
CA VAL A 21 -1.25 5.14 -5.66
C VAL A 21 -2.32 5.14 -4.58
N SER A 22 -3.51 4.66 -4.94
CA SER A 22 -4.56 4.23 -4.03
C SER A 22 -4.66 2.70 -4.10
N VAL A 23 -4.54 2.04 -2.96
CA VAL A 23 -4.63 0.57 -2.82
C VAL A 23 -5.89 0.23 -2.03
N GLU A 24 -6.82 -0.45 -2.69
CA GLU A 24 -7.99 -1.03 -2.05
C GLU A 24 -7.70 -2.50 -1.70
N TRP A 25 -7.86 -2.89 -0.45
CA TRP A 25 -7.52 -4.22 0.06
C TRP A 25 -8.47 -4.68 1.16
N PHE A 26 -8.51 -5.99 1.40
CA PHE A 26 -9.27 -6.57 2.50
C PHE A 26 -8.41 -6.75 3.74
N ASP A 27 -8.88 -6.27 4.88
CA ASP A 27 -8.23 -6.51 6.16
C ASP A 27 -8.73 -7.79 6.84
N ILE A 28 -7.92 -8.31 7.74
CA ILE A 28 -8.26 -9.45 8.58
C ILE A 28 -9.14 -8.94 9.71
N VAL A 29 -10.33 -9.51 9.83
CA VAL A 29 -11.25 -9.22 10.92
C VAL A 29 -11.17 -10.33 11.97
N SER A 30 -11.13 -9.93 13.23
CA SER A 30 -11.18 -10.83 14.38
C SER A 30 -12.13 -10.24 15.41
N ASP A 31 -12.94 -11.08 16.02
CA ASP A 31 -13.88 -10.73 17.09
C ASP A 31 -13.65 -11.70 18.25
N SER A 32 -13.47 -11.17 19.46
CA SER A 32 -13.23 -11.96 20.68
C SER A 32 -14.51 -12.30 21.45
N SER A 33 -15.67 -11.86 20.98
CA SER A 33 -16.97 -12.17 21.57
C SER A 33 -17.47 -13.58 21.18
N TRP A 34 -18.42 -14.10 21.96
CA TRP A 34 -19.09 -15.35 21.63
C TRP A 34 -19.94 -15.18 20.36
N SER A 35 -19.66 -16.01 19.35
CA SER A 35 -20.35 -16.00 18.06
C SER A 35 -21.01 -17.33 17.76
N THR A 36 -22.12 -17.29 17.04
CA THR A 36 -22.79 -18.45 16.45
C THR A 36 -22.21 -18.75 15.06
N PHE A 37 -22.36 -19.98 14.58
CA PHE A 37 -21.91 -20.37 13.23
C PHE A 37 -22.51 -19.49 12.12
N ASP A 38 -23.76 -19.09 12.25
CA ASP A 38 -24.43 -18.26 11.25
C ASP A 38 -23.90 -16.83 11.22
N GLN A 39 -23.48 -16.28 12.37
CA GLN A 39 -22.80 -14.99 12.42
C GLN A 39 -21.45 -15.06 11.69
N VAL A 40 -20.66 -16.10 11.96
CA VAL A 40 -19.34 -16.27 11.32
C VAL A 40 -19.48 -16.49 9.81
N LYS A 41 -20.43 -17.31 9.35
CA LYS A 41 -20.68 -17.54 7.91
C LYS A 41 -21.09 -16.27 7.15
N LYS A 42 -21.73 -15.31 7.82
CA LYS A 42 -22.18 -14.04 7.24
C LYS A 42 -21.17 -12.91 7.42
N ALA A 43 -20.11 -13.13 8.19
CA ALA A 43 -19.08 -12.13 8.43
C ALA A 43 -18.43 -11.70 7.10
N LYS A 44 -18.09 -10.42 7.00
CA LYS A 44 -17.45 -9.83 5.82
C LYS A 44 -16.10 -9.25 6.22
N LEU A 45 -15.16 -9.32 5.30
CA LEU A 45 -13.87 -8.64 5.46
C LEU A 45 -14.07 -7.13 5.45
N ALA A 46 -13.31 -6.42 6.27
CA ALA A 46 -13.23 -4.97 6.21
C ALA A 46 -12.52 -4.58 4.90
N THR A 47 -13.01 -3.55 4.20
CA THR A 47 -12.35 -2.99 3.01
C THR A 47 -11.60 -1.74 3.42
N CYS A 48 -10.29 -1.75 3.23
CA CYS A 48 -9.37 -0.66 3.55
C CYS A 48 -8.90 0.03 2.28
N ILE A 49 -8.68 1.34 2.36
CA ILE A 49 -8.11 2.15 1.29
C ILE A 49 -6.87 2.85 1.83
N THR A 50 -5.72 2.51 1.28
CA THR A 50 -4.45 3.16 1.62
C THR A 50 -3.97 3.97 0.43
N LYS A 51 -3.68 5.27 0.63
CA LYS A 51 -3.06 6.13 -0.38
C LYS A 51 -1.62 6.44 0.04
N GLY A 52 -0.68 6.35 -0.88
CA GLY A 52 0.72 6.62 -0.61
C GLY A 52 1.62 6.37 -1.81
N HIS A 53 2.91 6.61 -1.63
CA HIS A 53 3.95 6.37 -2.62
C HIS A 53 4.29 4.88 -2.68
N LEU A 54 4.23 4.30 -3.88
CA LEU A 54 4.55 2.89 -4.11
C LEU A 54 6.05 2.65 -4.06
N LEU A 55 6.54 2.13 -2.94
CA LEU A 55 7.94 1.75 -2.76
C LEU A 55 8.29 0.50 -3.57
N SER A 56 7.50 -0.57 -3.42
CA SER A 56 7.74 -1.81 -4.16
C SER A 56 6.50 -2.71 -4.19
N GLN A 57 6.47 -3.56 -5.22
CA GLN A 57 5.56 -4.69 -5.30
C GLN A 57 6.34 -5.93 -5.78
N THR A 58 6.87 -6.69 -4.84
CA THR A 58 7.72 -7.85 -5.12
C THR A 58 7.46 -8.98 -4.13
N LYS A 59 7.73 -10.23 -4.53
CA LYS A 59 7.61 -11.42 -3.67
C LYS A 59 6.26 -11.53 -2.94
N GLY A 60 5.17 -11.15 -3.61
CA GLY A 60 3.83 -11.25 -3.04
C GLY A 60 3.46 -10.17 -2.01
N VAL A 61 4.26 -9.11 -1.87
CA VAL A 61 4.01 -8.01 -0.91
C VAL A 61 4.06 -6.66 -1.64
N THR A 62 3.13 -5.77 -1.29
CA THR A 62 3.10 -4.36 -1.70
C THR A 62 3.48 -3.48 -0.52
N ARG A 63 4.41 -2.54 -0.71
CA ARG A 63 4.89 -1.62 0.33
C ARG A 63 4.63 -0.18 -0.09
N LEU A 64 4.03 0.58 0.80
CA LEU A 64 3.68 1.99 0.63
C LEU A 64 4.29 2.82 1.76
N PHE A 65 4.51 4.10 1.51
CA PHE A 65 4.78 5.12 2.54
C PHE A 65 3.98 6.39 2.22
N GLY A 66 3.48 7.06 3.25
CA GLY A 66 2.73 8.31 3.12
C GLY A 66 3.63 9.55 3.26
N ASP A 67 4.65 9.46 4.10
CA ASP A 67 5.47 10.60 4.49
C ASP A 67 6.94 10.34 4.15
N TYR A 68 7.69 11.41 3.89
CA TYR A 68 9.13 11.36 3.73
C TYR A 68 9.78 12.69 4.11
N SER A 69 11.02 12.67 4.57
CA SER A 69 11.87 13.86 4.72
C SER A 69 12.96 13.86 3.65
N PHE A 70 13.30 15.04 3.15
CA PHE A 70 14.50 15.20 2.33
C PHE A 70 15.73 15.31 3.23
N ALA A 71 16.86 14.81 2.73
CA ALA A 71 18.18 15.17 3.25
C ALA A 71 18.49 16.67 2.98
N ASP A 72 19.57 17.18 3.54
CA ASP A 72 20.00 18.59 3.41
C ASP A 72 20.10 19.08 1.95
N ASN A 73 20.30 18.18 0.99
CA ASN A 73 20.37 18.49 -0.44
C ASN A 73 19.00 18.72 -1.12
N GLY A 74 17.90 18.51 -0.41
CA GLY A 74 16.52 18.70 -0.89
C GLY A 74 16.08 17.75 -2.01
N LYS A 75 16.84 16.68 -2.29
CA LYS A 75 16.60 15.77 -3.42
C LYS A 75 16.51 14.30 -3.01
N GLU A 76 17.36 13.88 -2.08
CA GLU A 76 17.41 12.50 -1.59
C GLU A 76 16.46 12.35 -0.40
N ILE A 77 15.82 11.18 -0.30
CA ILE A 77 14.95 10.89 0.84
C ILE A 77 15.83 10.36 1.98
N GLU A 78 15.79 11.04 3.13
CA GLU A 78 16.52 10.61 4.33
C GLU A 78 15.70 9.59 5.14
N SER A 79 14.41 9.88 5.35
CA SER A 79 13.53 9.02 6.15
C SER A 79 12.13 8.90 5.53
N ILE A 80 11.43 7.80 5.81
CA ILE A 80 10.04 7.54 5.39
C ILE A 80 9.16 7.19 6.58
N GLY A 81 7.90 7.61 6.52
CA GLY A 81 6.88 7.43 7.56
C GLY A 81 5.52 7.01 6.97
N ASN A 82 4.56 6.73 7.85
CA ASN A 82 3.23 6.25 7.46
C ASN A 82 3.30 5.07 6.48
N THR A 83 4.10 4.06 6.86
CA THR A 83 4.30 2.89 6.01
C THR A 83 3.12 1.92 6.11
N THR A 84 2.83 1.23 5.01
CA THR A 84 1.85 0.16 4.99
C THR A 84 2.35 -0.99 4.14
N ILE A 85 2.27 -2.22 4.67
CA ILE A 85 2.80 -3.43 4.05
C ILE A 85 1.63 -4.40 3.89
N ILE A 86 1.27 -4.70 2.64
CA ILE A 86 0.04 -5.42 2.31
C ILE A 86 0.40 -6.69 1.52
N PRO A 87 -0.04 -7.88 1.95
CA PRO A 87 0.05 -9.08 1.12
C PRO A 87 -0.74 -8.90 -0.18
N ASN A 88 -0.15 -9.23 -1.32
CA ASN A 88 -0.81 -9.05 -2.62
C ASN A 88 -2.08 -9.90 -2.76
N SER A 89 -2.19 -10.99 -2.00
CA SER A 89 -3.36 -11.88 -1.99
C SER A 89 -4.64 -11.20 -1.48
N VAL A 90 -4.52 -10.13 -0.69
CA VAL A 90 -5.69 -9.40 -0.14
C VAL A 90 -5.97 -8.09 -0.88
N ILE A 91 -5.20 -7.76 -1.92
CA ILE A 91 -5.38 -6.52 -2.68
C ILE A 91 -6.48 -6.69 -3.73
N LYS A 92 -7.52 -5.87 -3.62
CA LYS A 92 -8.61 -5.79 -4.60
C LYS A 92 -8.17 -5.01 -5.82
N GLU A 93 -7.63 -3.80 -5.63
CA GLU A 93 -7.23 -2.91 -6.73
C GLU A 93 -6.05 -2.00 -6.31
N ILE A 94 -5.22 -1.64 -7.30
CA ILE A 94 -4.23 -0.57 -7.17
C ILE A 94 -4.44 0.41 -8.32
N LYS A 95 -4.72 1.67 -7.99
CA LYS A 95 -4.91 2.75 -8.95
C LYS A 95 -3.80 3.79 -8.81
N LYS A 96 -3.07 4.05 -9.88
CA LYS A 96 -2.11 5.16 -9.96
C LYS A 96 -2.87 6.50 -10.00
N LEU A 97 -2.47 7.45 -9.16
CA LEU A 97 -3.11 8.77 -9.03
C LEU A 97 -2.35 9.87 -9.79
N SER A 98 -1.03 9.73 -9.89
CA SER A 98 -0.13 10.60 -10.66
C SER A 98 1.07 9.82 -11.18
#